data_AF-A0AA40RVG4-F1
#
_entry.id   AF-A0AA40RVG4-F1
#
_cell.length_a   1.000
_cell.length_b   1.000
_cell.length_c   1.000
_cell.angle_alpha   90.00
_cell.angle_beta   90.00
_cell.angle_gamma   90.00
#
_symmetry.space_group_name_H-M   'P 1'
#
loop_
_entity.id
_entity.type
_entity.pdbx_description
1 polymer ?
#
loop_
_entity_poly.entity_id
_entity_poly.type
_entity_poly.pdbx_seq_one_letter_code
_entity_poly.pdbx_strand_id
1 'polypeptide(L)'
;MKLSAAASAAAAVGLGVKSPQAMAFNASIAQLISIDPVTLSYAVYGPCCYWCQDYLIVTHYQPVALIEVIKGGGDSVMGNTIGSILSAGRDDNSYTSMQVRIWELPEWAIDIAMAYQSCKLCGVDMARTENQTSQSMTDFCGAAANTVISKATEQFNESMPDCFPKLIYSTEMDPTWNTGCRDLSIATGLGLLECNTFTSSFNLFGQERCIGQWGPLYPRQMASHDDNAAIAAGIAAYRAIHVSGFAIGSFPFNAALSVGKLQQTAPHVTVGFQAGSLALDLAMRAYPVSLAEIYAFVWWAPVGCCKTYDEVMGMCEPNMTCQ
;
A
#
# COMPACT_ATOMS: atom_id res chain seq x y z
N MET A 1 -4.13 -18.02 -27.93
CA MET A 1 -5.50 -18.04 -27.38
C MET A 1 -6.06 -19.47 -27.39
N LYS A 2 -5.87 -20.26 -26.31
CA LYS A 2 -6.61 -21.51 -26.00
C LYS A 2 -6.20 -22.09 -24.62
N LEU A 3 -5.73 -21.25 -23.70
CA LEU A 3 -5.27 -21.65 -22.36
C LEU A 3 -6.21 -21.17 -21.23
N SER A 4 -7.24 -20.36 -21.54
CA SER A 4 -8.15 -19.80 -20.52
C SER A 4 -9.28 -20.73 -20.11
N ALA A 5 -9.76 -21.62 -20.98
CA ALA A 5 -10.93 -22.46 -20.67
C ALA A 5 -10.60 -23.73 -19.85
N ALA A 6 -9.40 -24.29 -20.00
CA ALA A 6 -8.96 -25.46 -19.23
C ALA A 6 -8.54 -25.10 -17.79
N ALA A 7 -8.09 -23.85 -17.57
CA ALA A 7 -7.72 -23.34 -16.26
C ALA A 7 -8.94 -23.18 -15.33
N SER A 8 -10.10 -22.80 -15.89
CA SER A 8 -11.35 -22.66 -15.14
C SER A 8 -11.97 -23.98 -14.70
N ALA A 9 -11.70 -25.08 -15.42
CA ALA A 9 -12.26 -26.40 -15.10
C ALA A 9 -11.45 -27.16 -14.03
N ALA A 10 -10.16 -26.87 -13.88
CA ALA A 10 -9.29 -27.51 -12.87
C ALA A 10 -9.51 -26.94 -11.44
N ALA A 11 -10.06 -25.73 -11.33
CA ALA A 11 -10.42 -25.12 -10.05
C ALA A 11 -11.64 -25.78 -9.37
N ALA A 12 -12.39 -26.62 -10.10
CA ALA A 12 -13.64 -27.24 -9.61
C ALA A 12 -13.45 -28.62 -8.96
N VAL A 13 -12.24 -29.18 -8.90
CA VAL A 13 -12.02 -30.53 -8.36
C VAL A 13 -11.02 -30.47 -7.21
N GLY A 14 -11.56 -30.13 -6.03
CA GLY A 14 -10.83 -29.97 -4.77
C GLY A 14 -10.08 -31.22 -4.31
N LEU A 15 -8.81 -31.30 -4.69
CA LEU A 15 -7.78 -32.11 -4.04
C LEU A 15 -6.51 -31.26 -3.99
N GLY A 16 -6.00 -31.00 -2.78
CA GLY A 16 -4.93 -30.06 -2.46
C GLY A 16 -3.62 -30.24 -3.22
N VAL A 17 -3.59 -29.80 -4.47
CA VAL A 17 -2.40 -29.68 -5.30
C VAL A 17 -2.37 -28.27 -5.85
N LYS A 18 -1.48 -27.44 -5.27
CA LYS A 18 -1.19 -26.07 -5.71
C LYS A 18 -0.89 -26.10 -7.21
N SER A 19 -1.73 -25.44 -8.02
CA SER A 19 -1.49 -25.41 -9.46
C SER A 19 -0.16 -24.67 -9.74
N PRO A 20 0.67 -25.11 -10.71
CA PRO A 20 1.89 -24.42 -11.11
C PRO A 20 1.65 -22.93 -11.45
N GLN A 21 0.44 -22.59 -11.88
CA GLN A 21 0.01 -21.23 -12.19
C GLN A 21 -0.20 -20.38 -10.93
N ALA A 22 -0.79 -20.94 -9.86
CA ALA A 22 -0.88 -20.27 -8.57
C ALA A 22 0.51 -20.07 -7.95
N MET A 23 1.42 -21.05 -8.07
CA MET A 23 2.82 -20.87 -7.62
C MET A 23 3.59 -19.81 -8.43
N ALA A 24 3.41 -19.76 -9.76
CA ALA A 24 4.05 -18.76 -10.60
C ALA A 24 3.53 -17.34 -10.32
N PHE A 25 2.23 -17.19 -10.05
CA PHE A 25 1.61 -15.92 -9.67
C PHE A 25 1.98 -15.49 -8.24
N ASN A 26 2.07 -16.45 -7.32
CA ASN A 26 2.50 -16.19 -5.96
C ASN A 26 3.97 -15.73 -5.92
N ALA A 27 4.83 -16.32 -6.75
CA ALA A 27 6.22 -15.90 -6.89
C ALA A 27 6.35 -14.46 -7.44
N SER A 28 5.46 -14.01 -8.32
CA SER A 28 5.54 -12.65 -8.88
C SER A 28 5.16 -11.57 -7.87
N ILE A 29 4.21 -11.82 -6.96
CA ILE A 29 3.88 -10.86 -5.89
C ILE A 29 5.01 -10.78 -4.86
N ALA A 30 5.55 -11.92 -4.44
CA ALA A 30 6.67 -11.94 -3.50
C ALA A 30 7.92 -11.23 -4.06
N GLN A 31 8.14 -11.27 -5.38
CA GLN A 31 9.22 -10.51 -6.05
C GLN A 31 9.03 -9.00 -6.01
N LEU A 32 7.79 -8.51 -5.84
CA LEU A 32 7.49 -7.09 -5.66
C LEU A 32 7.70 -6.63 -4.22
N ILE A 33 7.99 -7.54 -3.29
CA ILE A 33 8.32 -7.23 -1.90
C ILE A 33 9.83 -7.39 -1.73
N SER A 34 10.52 -6.27 -1.51
CA SER A 34 11.96 -6.30 -1.22
C SER A 34 12.21 -5.97 0.23
N ILE A 35 12.69 -6.95 0.98
CA ILE A 35 13.10 -6.76 2.37
C ILE A 35 14.53 -6.24 2.39
N ASP A 36 14.70 -4.95 2.69
CA ASP A 36 16.01 -4.39 2.99
C ASP A 36 16.11 -3.99 4.47
N PRO A 37 17.31 -4.11 5.09
CA PRO A 37 17.48 -3.89 6.52
C PRO A 37 17.25 -2.44 6.95
N VAL A 38 17.42 -1.46 6.05
CA VAL A 38 17.24 -0.04 6.37
C VAL A 38 15.75 0.28 6.48
N THR A 39 14.94 -0.20 5.54
CA THR A 39 13.48 -0.06 5.61
C THR A 39 12.91 -0.81 6.79
N LEU A 40 13.30 -2.09 6.94
CA LEU A 40 12.87 -2.96 8.04
C LEU A 40 13.19 -2.34 9.41
N SER A 41 14.36 -1.70 9.57
CA SER A 41 14.80 -1.09 10.83
C SER A 41 14.58 -2.02 12.03
N TYR A 42 15.02 -3.28 11.90
CA TYR A 42 14.84 -4.30 12.92
C TYR A 42 15.68 -3.99 14.16
N ALA A 43 15.02 -3.86 15.31
CA ALA A 43 15.66 -3.62 16.59
C ALA A 43 15.11 -4.58 17.64
N VAL A 44 16.03 -5.12 18.46
CA VAL A 44 15.70 -5.99 19.60
C VAL A 44 16.14 -5.26 20.87
N TYR A 45 15.21 -5.13 21.81
CA TYR A 45 15.44 -4.54 23.11
C TYR A 45 15.41 -5.62 24.20
N GLY A 46 15.58 -5.17 25.45
CA GLY A 46 15.56 -6.02 26.63
C GLY A 46 14.22 -6.74 26.88
N PRO A 47 14.07 -7.34 28.07
CA PRO A 47 12.95 -8.22 28.36
C PRO A 47 11.60 -7.48 28.33
N CYS A 48 10.61 -8.12 27.72
CA CYS A 48 9.25 -7.60 27.55
C CYS A 48 8.53 -7.37 28.88
N CYS A 49 8.84 -8.20 29.87
CA CYS A 49 8.21 -8.14 31.18
C CYS A 49 9.26 -8.50 32.24
N TYR A 50 9.15 -7.92 33.44
CA TYR A 50 10.10 -8.16 34.54
C TYR A 50 10.23 -9.65 34.91
N TRP A 51 9.16 -10.42 34.74
CA TRP A 51 9.07 -11.86 35.05
C TRP A 51 9.29 -12.78 33.82
N CYS A 52 9.46 -12.20 32.62
CA CYS A 52 9.49 -12.91 31.35
C CYS A 52 10.86 -12.68 30.68
N GLN A 53 11.94 -13.12 31.33
CA GLN A 53 13.30 -12.83 30.88
C GLN A 53 13.65 -13.43 29.51
N ASP A 54 12.94 -14.49 29.10
CA ASP A 54 13.14 -15.16 27.81
C ASP A 54 12.43 -14.48 26.63
N TYR A 55 11.59 -13.47 26.90
CA TYR A 55 10.87 -12.71 25.88
C TYR A 55 11.53 -11.34 25.66
N LEU A 56 11.99 -11.09 24.44
CA LEU A 56 12.59 -9.82 24.02
C LEU A 56 11.56 -8.96 23.29
N ILE A 57 11.64 -7.65 23.49
CA ILE A 57 10.84 -6.69 22.71
C ILE A 57 11.51 -6.54 21.35
N VAL A 58 10.76 -6.81 20.29
CA VAL A 58 11.19 -6.60 18.91
C VAL A 58 10.38 -5.46 18.33
N THR A 59 11.06 -4.47 17.73
CA THR A 59 10.39 -3.44 16.94
C THR A 59 10.98 -3.41 15.54
N HIS A 60 10.13 -3.27 14.55
CA HIS A 60 10.54 -3.11 13.16
C HIS A 60 9.42 -2.47 12.35
N TYR A 61 9.67 -2.20 11.08
CA TYR A 61 8.64 -1.86 10.11
C TYR A 61 8.15 -3.13 9.42
N GLN A 62 6.85 -3.40 9.43
CA GLN A 62 6.21 -4.53 8.77
C GLN A 62 5.67 -4.09 7.40
N PRO A 63 5.96 -4.80 6.30
CA PRO A 63 5.28 -4.56 5.04
C PRO A 63 3.82 -5.02 5.16
N VAL A 64 2.86 -4.14 4.84
CA VAL A 64 1.42 -4.39 5.07
C VAL A 64 0.57 -4.26 3.82
N ALA A 65 0.97 -3.41 2.87
CA ALA A 65 0.20 -3.20 1.65
C ALA A 65 1.12 -2.98 0.44
N LEU A 66 0.71 -3.51 -0.70
CA LEU A 66 1.27 -3.22 -2.02
C LEU A 66 0.40 -2.18 -2.69
N ILE A 67 1.02 -1.12 -3.20
CA ILE A 67 0.35 0.01 -3.84
C ILE A 67 0.82 0.05 -5.27
N GLU A 68 -0.10 -0.23 -6.16
CA GLU A 68 0.09 -0.18 -7.59
C GLU A 68 -0.40 1.17 -8.10
N VAL A 69 0.47 1.87 -8.84
CA VAL A 69 0.16 3.17 -9.44
C VAL A 69 0.34 3.06 -10.94
N ILE A 70 -0.74 3.36 -11.67
CA ILE A 70 -0.85 3.15 -13.11
C ILE A 70 -1.47 4.37 -13.78
N LYS A 71 -1.12 4.63 -15.04
CA LYS A 71 -1.70 5.74 -15.80
C LYS A 71 -3.18 5.52 -16.14
N GLY A 72 -3.58 4.27 -16.40
CA GLY A 72 -4.94 3.92 -16.79
C GLY A 72 -5.31 2.49 -16.41
N GLY A 73 -6.61 2.20 -16.37
CA GLY A 73 -7.13 0.99 -15.74
C GLY A 73 -6.91 -0.34 -16.46
N GLY A 74 -6.45 -0.27 -17.71
CA GLY A 74 -6.05 -1.44 -18.48
C GLY A 74 -4.64 -1.96 -18.14
N ASP A 75 -3.86 -1.26 -17.32
CA ASP A 75 -2.51 -1.68 -16.97
C ASP A 75 -2.45 -2.29 -15.56
N SER A 76 -1.51 -3.21 -15.35
CA SER A 76 -1.26 -3.77 -14.02
C SER A 76 0.16 -4.32 -13.87
N VAL A 77 0.81 -3.99 -12.75
CA VAL A 77 2.01 -4.64 -12.21
C VAL A 77 1.71 -6.10 -11.85
N MET A 78 0.53 -6.37 -11.29
CA MET A 78 0.10 -7.72 -10.88
C MET A 78 -0.51 -8.54 -12.02
N GLY A 79 -0.59 -8.01 -13.24
CA GLY A 79 -1.06 -8.73 -14.43
C GLY A 79 -2.57 -8.94 -14.55
N ASN A 80 -3.36 -8.59 -13.52
CA ASN A 80 -4.82 -8.61 -13.58
C ASN A 80 -5.36 -7.18 -13.66
N THR A 81 -5.94 -6.83 -14.80
CA THR A 81 -6.48 -5.50 -15.05
C THR A 81 -7.85 -5.36 -14.37
N ILE A 82 -8.01 -4.36 -13.50
CA ILE A 82 -9.33 -3.97 -13.01
C ILE A 82 -9.91 -2.97 -14.01
N GLY A 83 -10.61 -3.46 -15.02
CA GLY A 83 -11.31 -2.59 -15.96
C GLY A 83 -12.56 -1.99 -15.34
N SER A 84 -12.53 -0.69 -14.99
CA SER A 84 -13.71 0.06 -14.55
C SER A 84 -14.15 1.09 -15.59
N ILE A 85 -15.46 1.37 -15.67
CA ILE A 85 -16.05 2.43 -16.51
C ILE A 85 -15.59 3.83 -16.05
N LEU A 86 -15.12 3.95 -14.80
CA LEU A 86 -14.53 5.16 -14.23
C LEU A 86 -13.00 5.23 -14.41
N SER A 87 -12.39 4.23 -15.08
CA SER A 87 -10.99 4.32 -15.49
C SER A 87 -10.82 5.57 -16.32
N ALA A 88 -10.03 6.52 -15.83
CA ALA A 88 -9.74 7.74 -16.57
C ALA A 88 -9.20 7.38 -17.96
N GLY A 89 -9.67 8.11 -18.97
CA GLY A 89 -9.14 8.01 -20.32
C GLY A 89 -7.64 8.29 -20.29
N ARG A 90 -6.89 7.44 -20.96
CA ARG A 90 -5.45 7.57 -21.17
C ARG A 90 -5.20 8.84 -22.01
N ASP A 91 -4.83 9.95 -21.37
CA ASP A 91 -4.18 11.05 -22.08
C ASP A 91 -2.70 10.73 -22.20
N ASP A 92 -2.31 10.27 -23.39
CA ASP A 92 -0.92 9.91 -23.68
C ASP A 92 0.08 11.07 -23.47
N ASN A 93 -0.41 12.32 -23.45
CA ASN A 93 0.44 13.50 -23.30
C ASN A 93 0.62 13.99 -21.86
N SER A 94 -0.07 13.39 -20.88
CA SER A 94 -0.04 13.84 -19.48
C SER A 94 0.41 12.73 -18.53
N TYR A 95 1.63 12.83 -18.01
CA TYR A 95 2.20 11.93 -16.98
C TYR A 95 1.68 12.22 -15.57
N THR A 96 0.88 13.28 -15.42
CA THR A 96 0.54 13.79 -14.10
C THR A 96 -0.65 13.08 -13.50
N SER A 97 -1.45 12.39 -14.31
CA SER A 97 -2.71 11.79 -13.91
C SER A 97 -2.55 10.29 -13.66
N MET A 98 -2.64 9.85 -12.40
CA MET A 98 -2.46 8.45 -12.01
C MET A 98 -3.68 7.85 -11.29
N GLN A 99 -3.92 6.56 -11.53
CA GLN A 99 -4.83 5.69 -10.78
C GLN A 99 -4.02 4.82 -9.81
N VAL A 100 -4.63 4.47 -8.68
CA VAL A 100 -3.98 3.73 -7.60
C VAL A 100 -4.85 2.57 -7.15
N ARG A 101 -4.23 1.42 -6.96
CA ARG A 101 -4.82 0.22 -6.34
C ARG A 101 -4.01 -0.16 -5.12
N ILE A 102 -4.69 -0.40 -4.01
CA ILE A 102 -4.08 -0.79 -2.74
C ILE A 102 -4.48 -2.24 -2.45
N TRP A 103 -3.48 -3.07 -2.30
CA TRP A 103 -3.60 -4.51 -2.08
C TRP A 103 -3.05 -4.86 -0.69
N GLU A 104 -3.82 -5.64 0.07
CA GLU A 104 -3.35 -6.19 1.34
C GLU A 104 -2.29 -7.25 1.08
N LEU A 105 -1.12 -7.13 1.68
CA LEU A 105 -0.08 -8.13 1.54
C LEU A 105 -0.41 -9.36 2.37
N PRO A 106 -0.58 -10.55 1.75
CA PRO A 106 -0.83 -11.76 2.51
C PRO A 106 0.45 -12.24 3.18
N GLU A 107 0.31 -12.91 4.33
CA GLU A 107 1.46 -13.37 5.12
C GLU A 107 2.37 -14.33 4.36
N TRP A 108 1.81 -15.20 3.51
CA TRP A 108 2.61 -16.11 2.69
C TRP A 108 3.55 -15.37 1.73
N ALA A 109 3.17 -14.20 1.22
CA ALA A 109 4.00 -13.43 0.30
C ALA A 109 5.19 -12.80 1.05
N ILE A 110 4.95 -12.35 2.28
CA ILE A 110 5.96 -11.82 3.18
C ILE A 110 6.92 -12.94 3.61
N ASP A 111 6.41 -14.15 3.88
CA ASP A 111 7.24 -15.29 4.23
C ASP A 111 8.18 -15.69 3.09
N ILE A 112 7.69 -15.75 1.84
CA ILE A 112 8.53 -15.98 0.67
C ILE A 112 9.56 -14.86 0.50
N ALA A 113 9.17 -13.59 0.65
CA ALA A 113 10.07 -12.44 0.53
C ALA A 113 11.16 -12.42 1.62
N MET A 114 10.85 -12.95 2.81
CA MET A 114 11.77 -13.15 3.93
C MET A 114 12.58 -14.46 3.82
N ALA A 115 12.52 -15.17 2.68
CA ALA A 115 13.15 -16.48 2.51
C ALA A 115 12.77 -17.48 3.62
N TYR A 116 11.48 -17.52 3.96
CA TYR A 116 10.89 -18.35 5.01
C TYR A 116 11.37 -18.03 6.44
N GLN A 117 11.75 -16.77 6.68
CA GLN A 117 12.15 -16.27 7.99
C GLN A 117 11.13 -15.28 8.58
N SER A 118 9.86 -15.34 8.15
CA SER A 118 8.82 -14.42 8.68
C SER A 118 8.55 -14.58 10.17
N CYS A 119 8.87 -15.73 10.79
CA CYS A 119 8.71 -15.93 12.23
C CYS A 119 9.51 -14.93 13.07
N LYS A 120 10.51 -14.24 12.49
CA LYS A 120 11.28 -13.18 13.16
C LYS A 120 10.54 -11.85 13.22
N LEU A 121 9.52 -11.67 12.38
CA LEU A 121 8.67 -10.50 12.29
C LEU A 121 7.46 -10.62 13.23
N CYS A 122 6.94 -9.48 13.66
CA CYS A 122 5.78 -9.40 14.53
C CYS A 122 4.46 -9.79 13.86
N GLY A 123 4.44 -9.95 12.54
CA GLY A 123 3.25 -10.29 11.77
C GLY A 123 2.42 -9.07 11.37
N VAL A 124 1.53 -9.27 10.39
CA VAL A 124 0.70 -8.20 9.82
C VAL A 124 -0.39 -7.74 10.81
N ASP A 125 -0.88 -8.65 11.64
CA ASP A 125 -1.91 -8.32 12.64
C ASP A 125 -1.46 -7.32 13.69
N MET A 126 -0.17 -7.33 14.06
CA MET A 126 0.40 -6.34 14.98
C MET A 126 0.49 -4.93 14.36
N ALA A 127 0.37 -4.82 13.04
CA ALA A 127 0.32 -3.54 12.33
C ALA A 127 -1.11 -3.01 12.16
N ARG A 128 -2.14 -3.83 12.43
CA ARG A 128 -3.52 -3.40 12.30
C ARG A 128 -3.81 -2.32 13.34
N THR A 129 -4.39 -1.22 12.89
CA THR A 129 -4.70 -0.07 13.74
C THR A 129 -5.95 0.60 13.19
N GLU A 130 -6.88 0.93 14.08
CA GLU A 130 -8.06 1.70 13.69
C GLU A 130 -7.64 3.15 13.40
N ASN A 131 -7.78 3.56 12.13
CA ASN A 131 -7.67 4.97 11.77
C ASN A 131 -8.94 5.69 12.26
N GLN A 132 -8.77 6.76 13.03
CA GLN A 132 -9.89 7.62 13.44
C GLN A 132 -10.44 8.31 12.19
N THR A 133 -11.61 7.85 11.73
CA THR A 133 -12.22 8.40 10.51
C THR A 133 -12.64 9.85 10.73
N SER A 134 -12.25 10.75 9.83
CA SER A 134 -12.65 12.15 9.87
C SER A 134 -14.04 12.30 9.25
N GLN A 135 -15.06 11.70 9.89
CA GLN A 135 -16.47 11.74 9.42
C GLN A 135 -17.13 13.13 9.56
N SER A 136 -16.49 14.06 10.27
CA SER A 136 -17.02 15.41 10.48
C SER A 136 -16.61 16.34 9.33
N MET A 137 -17.60 16.77 8.54
CA MET A 137 -17.56 17.79 7.44
C MET A 137 -17.35 17.31 5.98
N THR A 138 -16.96 16.06 5.70
CA THR A 138 -16.56 15.60 4.35
C THR A 138 -17.62 14.80 3.59
N ASP A 139 -18.78 14.53 4.21
CA ASP A 139 -19.72 13.49 3.76
C ASP A 139 -20.60 13.87 2.55
N PHE A 140 -20.61 15.15 2.13
CA PHE A 140 -21.42 15.61 0.99
C PHE A 140 -21.00 14.99 -0.35
N CYS A 141 -19.71 14.72 -0.54
CA CYS A 141 -19.18 14.02 -1.71
C CYS A 141 -19.01 12.51 -1.47
N GLY A 142 -18.95 12.08 -0.21
CA GLY A 142 -18.32 10.83 0.20
C GLY A 142 -19.28 9.70 0.56
N ALA A 143 -20.46 9.98 1.13
CA ALA A 143 -21.34 8.95 1.68
C ALA A 143 -21.77 7.89 0.63
N ALA A 144 -22.31 8.35 -0.50
CA ALA A 144 -22.75 7.46 -1.58
C ALA A 144 -21.57 6.78 -2.28
N ALA A 145 -20.46 7.51 -2.49
CA ALA A 145 -19.25 6.96 -3.09
C ALA A 145 -18.60 5.89 -2.20
N ASN A 146 -18.57 6.06 -0.88
CA ASN A 146 -18.05 5.09 0.08
C ASN A 146 -18.80 3.75 -0.02
N THR A 147 -20.12 3.77 -0.11
CA THR A 147 -20.94 2.55 -0.27
C THR A 147 -20.70 1.85 -1.61
N VAL A 148 -20.46 2.63 -2.68
CA VAL A 148 -20.14 2.06 -4.00
C VAL A 148 -18.76 1.40 -3.97
N ILE A 149 -17.77 2.08 -3.40
CA ILE A 149 -16.39 1.57 -3.27
C ILE A 149 -16.37 0.29 -2.44
N SER A 150 -17.04 0.27 -1.28
CA SER A 150 -17.05 -0.90 -0.40
C SER A 150 -17.68 -2.11 -1.10
N LYS A 151 -18.86 -1.94 -1.72
CA LYS A 151 -19.54 -3.02 -2.46
C LYS A 151 -18.73 -3.52 -3.66
N ALA A 152 -18.14 -2.60 -4.42
CA ALA A 152 -17.33 -2.98 -5.59
C ALA A 152 -16.08 -3.75 -5.17
N THR A 153 -15.45 -3.35 -4.07
CA THR A 153 -14.26 -4.01 -3.51
C THR A 153 -14.60 -5.38 -2.93
N GLU A 154 -15.71 -5.51 -2.20
CA GLU A 154 -16.21 -6.78 -1.68
C GLU A 154 -16.50 -7.77 -2.82
N GLN A 155 -17.28 -7.35 -3.83
CA GLN A 155 -17.58 -8.19 -5.00
C GLN A 155 -16.33 -8.61 -5.76
N PHE A 156 -15.36 -7.70 -5.90
CA PHE A 156 -14.09 -8.01 -6.52
C PHE A 156 -13.33 -9.09 -5.73
N ASN A 157 -13.22 -8.92 -4.41
CA ASN A 157 -12.53 -9.87 -3.54
C ASN A 157 -13.23 -11.24 -3.50
N GLU A 158 -14.56 -11.30 -3.50
CA GLU A 158 -15.32 -12.55 -3.59
C GLU A 158 -15.12 -13.28 -4.92
N SER A 159 -14.82 -12.54 -5.99
CA SER A 159 -14.57 -13.12 -7.32
C SER A 159 -13.13 -13.62 -7.51
N MET A 160 -12.22 -13.25 -6.60
CA MET A 160 -10.82 -13.63 -6.67
C MET A 160 -10.56 -14.93 -5.90
N PRO A 161 -9.55 -15.73 -6.29
CA PRO A 161 -9.14 -16.89 -5.52
C PRO A 161 -8.72 -16.49 -4.10
N ASP A 162 -8.97 -17.35 -3.10
CA ASP A 162 -8.66 -17.09 -1.68
C ASP A 162 -7.19 -16.73 -1.41
N CYS A 163 -6.28 -17.21 -2.27
CA CYS A 163 -4.85 -16.94 -2.22
C CYS A 163 -4.42 -15.59 -2.80
N PHE A 164 -5.34 -14.86 -3.42
CA PHE A 164 -5.04 -13.59 -4.06
C PHE A 164 -5.01 -12.46 -3.02
N PRO A 165 -4.06 -11.49 -3.12
CA PRO A 165 -4.09 -10.30 -2.28
C PRO A 165 -5.45 -9.61 -2.31
N LYS A 166 -6.02 -9.31 -1.15
CA LYS A 166 -7.30 -8.62 -1.08
C LYS A 166 -7.13 -7.18 -1.55
N LEU A 167 -8.00 -6.72 -2.44
CA LEU A 167 -8.09 -5.31 -2.79
C LEU A 167 -8.68 -4.56 -1.58
N ILE A 168 -7.99 -3.53 -1.11
CA ILE A 168 -8.44 -2.66 -0.01
C ILE A 168 -9.15 -1.43 -0.56
N TYR A 169 -8.60 -0.86 -1.64
CA TYR A 169 -9.10 0.35 -2.26
C TYR A 169 -8.60 0.44 -3.70
N SER A 170 -9.46 0.89 -4.61
CA SER A 170 -9.08 1.28 -5.97
C SER A 170 -9.71 2.63 -6.31
N THR A 171 -8.88 3.53 -6.83
CA THR A 171 -9.33 4.84 -7.31
C THR A 171 -10.24 4.74 -8.54
N GLU A 172 -10.17 3.64 -9.27
CA GLU A 172 -11.04 3.37 -10.42
C GLU A 172 -12.46 2.98 -10.01
N MET A 173 -12.66 2.64 -8.74
CA MET A 173 -13.98 2.43 -8.15
C MET A 173 -14.46 3.70 -7.42
N ASP A 174 -13.60 4.72 -7.30
CA ASP A 174 -13.88 5.95 -6.58
C ASP A 174 -14.23 7.10 -7.55
N PRO A 175 -15.52 7.46 -7.70
CA PRO A 175 -15.94 8.55 -8.58
C PRO A 175 -15.45 9.93 -8.10
N THR A 176 -15.00 10.03 -6.84
CA THR A 176 -14.48 11.28 -6.27
C THR A 176 -13.00 11.51 -6.54
N TRP A 177 -12.26 10.47 -6.97
CA TRP A 177 -10.82 10.56 -7.23
C TRP A 177 -10.51 11.54 -8.37
N ASN A 178 -11.21 11.36 -9.49
CA ASN A 178 -11.03 12.17 -10.71
C ASN A 178 -11.60 13.58 -10.52
N THR A 179 -12.71 13.73 -9.79
CA THR A 179 -13.37 15.03 -9.59
C THR A 179 -12.71 15.88 -8.51
N GLY A 180 -11.87 15.29 -7.65
CA GLY A 180 -11.25 15.97 -6.51
C GLY A 180 -12.26 16.43 -5.46
N CYS A 181 -13.49 15.91 -5.48
CA CYS A 181 -14.59 16.35 -4.61
C CYS A 181 -14.23 16.19 -3.11
N ARG A 182 -13.57 15.07 -2.76
CA ARG A 182 -13.06 14.83 -1.40
C ARG A 182 -11.89 15.73 -1.04
N ASP A 183 -11.03 16.03 -2.00
CA ASP A 183 -9.88 16.91 -1.72
C ASP A 183 -10.36 18.34 -1.43
N LEU A 184 -11.39 18.81 -2.13
CA LEU A 184 -11.98 20.13 -1.91
C LEU A 184 -12.66 20.21 -0.54
N SER A 185 -13.36 19.15 -0.10
CA SER A 185 -13.99 19.13 1.22
C SER A 185 -12.95 19.08 2.35
N ILE A 186 -11.88 18.31 2.19
CA ILE A 186 -10.75 18.27 3.14
C ILE A 186 -10.02 19.62 3.16
N ALA A 187 -9.71 20.20 2.00
CA ALA A 187 -9.04 21.51 1.90
C ALA A 187 -9.89 22.65 2.49
N THR A 188 -11.21 22.60 2.33
CA THR A 188 -12.14 23.62 2.85
C THR A 188 -12.35 23.48 4.36
N GLY A 189 -12.45 22.25 4.88
CA GLY A 189 -12.63 22.00 6.33
C GLY A 189 -11.36 22.25 7.15
N LEU A 190 -10.20 22.08 6.54
CA LEU A 190 -8.91 22.26 7.20
C LEU A 190 -8.32 23.67 6.99
N GLY A 191 -8.71 24.39 5.92
CA GLY A 191 -8.16 25.68 5.54
C GLY A 191 -6.93 25.54 4.63
N LEU A 192 -6.86 26.38 3.59
CA LEU A 192 -5.77 26.40 2.60
C LEU A 192 -4.45 26.78 3.29
N LEU A 193 -3.60 25.79 3.59
CA LEU A 193 -2.23 26.03 4.05
C LEU A 193 -1.27 25.73 2.90
N GLU A 194 -0.37 26.66 2.63
CA GLU A 194 0.76 26.44 1.73
C GLU A 194 1.78 25.53 2.43
N CYS A 195 2.10 24.39 1.80
CA CYS A 195 3.18 23.52 2.25
C CYS A 195 4.52 24.17 1.97
N ASN A 196 5.17 24.68 3.03
CA ASN A 196 6.54 25.18 3.01
C ASN A 196 7.35 24.41 4.08
N THR A 197 8.67 24.61 4.11
CA THR A 197 9.58 23.91 5.04
C THR A 197 9.27 24.09 6.53
N PHE A 198 8.45 25.08 6.91
CA PHE A 198 8.06 25.37 8.29
C PHE A 198 6.63 24.91 8.63
N THR A 199 5.73 24.86 7.64
CA THR A 199 4.36 24.36 7.81
C THR A 199 4.24 22.86 7.57
N SER A 200 5.17 22.26 6.82
CA SER A 200 5.25 20.80 6.60
C SER A 200 5.76 20.02 7.82
N SER A 201 6.32 20.71 8.83
CA SER A 201 6.78 20.11 10.10
C SER A 201 5.66 19.94 11.14
N PHE A 202 4.47 20.49 10.91
CA PHE A 202 3.31 20.34 11.81
C PHE A 202 2.26 19.45 11.18
N ASN A 203 2.46 18.14 11.28
CA ASN A 203 1.50 17.12 10.86
C ASN A 203 0.85 16.53 12.12
N LEU A 204 -0.44 16.84 12.33
CA LEU A 204 -1.27 16.12 13.29
C LEU A 204 -1.68 14.77 12.65
N PHE A 205 -1.63 13.69 13.42
CA PHE A 205 -1.98 12.34 12.94
C PHE A 205 -3.39 12.32 12.33
N GLY A 206 -3.50 11.91 11.07
CA GLY A 206 -4.76 11.84 10.31
C GLY A 206 -5.29 13.17 9.80
N GLN A 207 -4.54 14.26 10.01
CA GLN A 207 -4.81 15.58 9.42
C GLN A 207 -3.60 16.07 8.64
N GLU A 208 -2.77 15.15 8.13
CA GLU A 208 -1.61 15.51 7.34
C GLU A 208 -2.03 16.26 6.07
N ARG A 209 -1.39 17.41 5.83
CA ARG A 209 -1.68 18.26 4.68
C ARG A 209 -0.55 18.29 3.67
N CYS A 210 0.65 17.94 4.12
CA CYS A 210 1.87 18.03 3.33
C CYS A 210 2.62 16.71 3.39
N ILE A 211 3.10 16.26 2.23
CA ILE A 211 4.01 15.12 2.08
C ILE A 211 5.44 15.69 2.18
N GLY A 212 5.81 16.20 3.36
CA GLY A 212 7.12 16.82 3.60
C GLY A 212 7.51 17.84 2.52
N GLN A 213 8.64 17.58 1.83
CA GLN A 213 9.16 18.44 0.75
C GLN A 213 8.46 18.26 -0.61
N TRP A 214 7.69 17.18 -0.80
CA TRP A 214 6.97 16.91 -2.05
C TRP A 214 5.71 17.77 -2.22
N GLY A 215 5.40 18.59 -1.21
CA GLY A 215 4.31 19.57 -1.27
C GLY A 215 2.99 19.03 -0.71
N PRO A 216 1.85 19.58 -1.16
CA PRO A 216 0.54 19.28 -0.55
C PRO A 216 0.01 17.89 -0.90
N LEU A 217 -0.60 17.24 0.10
CA LEU A 217 -1.35 15.98 -0.03
C LEU A 217 -2.69 16.19 -0.76
N TYR A 218 -3.29 17.38 -0.61
CA TYR A 218 -4.56 17.81 -1.19
C TYR A 218 -4.46 19.26 -1.69
N PRO A 219 -5.15 19.70 -2.77
CA PRO A 219 -5.94 18.97 -3.77
C PRO A 219 -5.29 19.00 -5.16
N ARG A 220 -5.44 17.96 -6.01
CA ARG A 220 -5.43 18.09 -7.48
C ARG A 220 -6.16 16.90 -8.13
N GLN A 221 -7.15 17.21 -8.97
CA GLN A 221 -8.00 16.29 -9.76
C GLN A 221 -7.18 15.24 -10.53
N MET A 222 -6.74 14.18 -9.85
CA MET A 222 -5.82 13.15 -10.38
C MET A 222 -4.41 13.65 -10.77
N ALA A 223 -4.20 14.96 -11.00
CA ALA A 223 -2.99 15.52 -11.61
C ALA A 223 -1.92 16.05 -10.64
N SER A 224 -0.69 15.55 -10.71
CA SER A 224 0.48 16.21 -10.12
C SER A 224 0.97 17.39 -10.97
N HIS A 225 1.83 18.27 -10.44
CA HIS A 225 2.60 19.24 -11.25
C HIS A 225 4.11 18.99 -11.11
N ASP A 226 4.50 17.84 -10.56
CA ASP A 226 5.91 17.46 -10.46
C ASP A 226 6.38 16.94 -11.82
N ASP A 227 7.56 17.37 -12.22
CA ASP A 227 8.21 16.98 -13.49
C ASP A 227 8.76 15.55 -13.42
N ASN A 228 8.82 14.94 -12.23
CA ASN A 228 9.26 13.56 -12.06
C ASN A 228 8.06 12.60 -11.88
N ALA A 229 7.91 11.66 -12.83
CA ALA A 229 6.83 10.68 -12.83
C ALA A 229 6.84 9.72 -11.62
N ALA A 230 8.01 9.35 -11.08
CA ALA A 230 8.10 8.49 -9.89
C ALA A 230 7.61 9.22 -8.63
N ILE A 231 7.93 10.52 -8.50
CA ILE A 231 7.44 11.36 -7.40
C ILE A 231 5.94 11.61 -7.55
N ALA A 232 5.47 11.89 -8.76
CA ALA A 232 4.04 12.00 -9.04
C ALA A 232 3.27 10.71 -8.66
N ALA A 233 3.83 9.54 -8.98
CA ALA A 233 3.27 8.26 -8.58
C ALA A 233 3.31 8.06 -7.05
N GLY A 234 4.40 8.43 -6.38
CA GLY A 234 4.51 8.39 -4.92
C GLY A 234 3.50 9.29 -4.22
N ILE A 235 3.28 10.52 -4.72
CA ILE A 235 2.25 11.44 -4.21
C ILE A 235 0.85 10.80 -4.36
N ALA A 236 0.56 10.19 -5.51
CA ALA A 236 -0.70 9.49 -5.72
C ALA A 236 -0.87 8.32 -4.74
N ALA A 237 0.18 7.53 -4.51
CA ALA A 237 0.19 6.44 -3.54
C ALA A 237 -0.11 6.94 -2.12
N TYR A 238 0.59 7.97 -1.63
CA TYR A 238 0.34 8.55 -0.32
C TYR A 238 -1.08 9.08 -0.16
N ARG A 239 -1.61 9.75 -1.18
CA ARG A 239 -3.00 10.24 -1.19
C ARG A 239 -3.99 9.09 -1.09
N ALA A 240 -3.80 8.02 -1.86
CA ALA A 240 -4.70 6.87 -1.82
C ALA A 240 -4.70 6.18 -0.45
N ILE A 241 -3.53 6.03 0.20
CA ILE A 241 -3.42 5.50 1.57
C ILE A 241 -4.20 6.38 2.55
N HIS A 242 -3.98 7.71 2.48
CA HIS A 242 -4.62 8.63 3.41
C HIS A 242 -6.14 8.70 3.22
N VAL A 243 -6.62 8.71 1.97
CA VAL A 243 -8.06 8.68 1.65
C VAL A 243 -8.71 7.37 2.10
N SER A 244 -8.09 6.23 1.80
CA SER A 244 -8.62 4.91 2.20
C SER A 244 -8.63 4.72 3.72
N GLY A 245 -7.65 5.27 4.45
CA GLY A 245 -7.59 5.21 5.91
C GLY A 245 -8.53 6.18 6.63
N PHE A 246 -8.49 7.48 6.31
CA PHE A 246 -9.15 8.51 7.12
C PHE A 246 -10.52 8.94 6.58
N ALA A 247 -10.75 8.87 5.26
CA ALA A 247 -12.00 9.32 4.65
C ALA A 247 -12.98 8.17 4.36
N ILE A 248 -12.46 7.01 3.96
CA ILE A 248 -13.27 5.82 3.65
C ILE A 248 -13.30 4.87 4.85
N GLY A 249 -12.16 4.73 5.55
CA GLY A 249 -12.01 3.77 6.65
C GLY A 249 -11.84 2.32 6.19
N SER A 250 -11.49 2.08 4.92
CA SER A 250 -11.25 0.72 4.40
C SER A 250 -9.83 0.23 4.67
N PHE A 251 -8.86 1.13 4.88
CA PHE A 251 -7.48 0.75 5.12
C PHE A 251 -7.26 0.32 6.59
N PRO A 252 -6.91 -0.95 6.86
CA PRO A 252 -6.92 -1.52 8.21
C PRO A 252 -5.60 -1.30 8.98
N PHE A 253 -4.66 -0.55 8.43
CA PHE A 253 -3.35 -0.24 9.01
C PHE A 253 -3.21 1.25 9.25
N ASN A 254 -2.21 1.67 10.02
CA ASN A 254 -1.94 3.10 10.22
C ASN A 254 -1.62 3.80 8.87
N ALA A 255 -2.50 4.72 8.48
CA ALA A 255 -2.39 5.49 7.23
C ALA A 255 -1.66 6.84 7.40
N ALA A 256 -1.21 7.17 8.61
CA ALA A 256 -0.54 8.42 8.91
C ALA A 256 0.82 8.51 8.19
N LEU A 257 1.03 9.59 7.44
CA LEU A 257 2.26 9.84 6.68
C LEU A 257 3.48 10.01 7.58
N SER A 258 3.24 10.47 8.80
CA SER A 258 4.26 10.70 9.83
C SER A 258 4.85 9.40 10.41
N VAL A 259 4.16 8.27 10.22
CA VAL A 259 4.46 7.01 10.92
C VAL A 259 5.05 5.96 9.99
N GLY A 260 4.46 5.80 8.80
CA GLY A 260 4.89 4.76 7.85
C GLY A 260 6.03 5.17 6.93
N LYS A 261 6.56 4.18 6.21
CA LYS A 261 7.56 4.36 5.15
C LYS A 261 7.01 3.84 3.83
N LEU A 262 7.35 4.53 2.75
CA LEU A 262 7.02 4.08 1.39
C LEU A 262 8.30 3.64 0.68
N GLN A 263 8.28 2.44 0.12
CA GLN A 263 9.39 1.88 -0.63
C GLN A 263 8.94 1.63 -2.07
N GLN A 264 9.60 2.19 -3.07
CA GLN A 264 9.34 1.79 -4.46
C GLN A 264 9.99 0.43 -4.72
N THR A 265 9.25 -0.48 -5.34
CA THR A 265 9.73 -1.82 -5.72
C THR A 265 9.70 -2.07 -7.23
N ALA A 266 8.90 -1.32 -7.98
CA ALA A 266 8.94 -1.26 -9.45
C ALA A 266 8.87 0.19 -9.95
N PRO A 267 9.61 0.58 -11.00
CA PRO A 267 10.43 -0.27 -11.89
C PRO A 267 11.80 -0.67 -11.29
N HIS A 268 12.21 -0.03 -10.20
CA HIS A 268 13.44 -0.35 -9.49
C HIS A 268 13.20 -0.29 -7.99
N VAL A 269 13.83 -1.21 -7.26
CA VAL A 269 13.76 -1.27 -5.80
C VAL A 269 14.57 -0.12 -5.19
N THR A 270 13.96 0.59 -4.25
CA THR A 270 14.58 1.67 -3.47
C THR A 270 14.56 1.32 -1.99
N VAL A 271 15.24 2.12 -1.18
CA VAL A 271 15.06 2.07 0.29
C VAL A 271 13.78 2.83 0.64
N GLY A 272 13.00 2.26 1.55
CA GLY A 272 11.81 2.88 2.10
C GLY A 272 12.16 3.98 3.09
N PHE A 273 11.66 5.19 2.81
CA PHE A 273 11.86 6.35 3.65
C PHE A 273 10.52 6.95 4.09
N GLN A 274 10.58 7.82 5.09
CA GLN A 274 9.43 8.59 5.54
C GLN A 274 8.94 9.55 4.45
N ALA A 275 7.64 9.81 4.47
CA ALA A 275 6.95 10.66 3.51
C ALA A 275 7.60 12.04 3.37
N GLY A 276 8.00 12.38 2.14
CA GLY A 276 8.56 13.69 1.81
C GLY A 276 9.90 14.02 2.45
N SER A 277 10.64 13.02 2.93
CA SER A 277 12.02 13.20 3.40
C SER A 277 12.98 13.48 2.24
N LEU A 278 14.05 14.23 2.51
CA LEU A 278 15.10 14.53 1.51
C LEU A 278 15.71 13.24 0.93
N ALA A 279 15.86 12.21 1.76
CA ALA A 279 16.40 10.92 1.33
C ALA A 279 15.46 10.23 0.32
N LEU A 280 14.14 10.30 0.54
CA LEU A 280 13.15 9.78 -0.40
C LEU A 280 13.19 10.53 -1.73
N ASP A 281 13.23 11.87 -1.69
CA ASP A 281 13.30 12.69 -2.90
C ASP A 281 14.55 12.37 -3.73
N LEU A 282 15.70 12.32 -3.07
CA LEU A 282 16.97 11.99 -3.72
C LEU A 282 16.93 10.59 -4.33
N ALA A 283 16.39 9.60 -3.62
CA ALA A 283 16.25 8.25 -4.14
C ALA A 283 15.36 8.23 -5.39
N MET A 284 14.14 8.77 -5.32
CA MET A 284 13.20 8.74 -6.46
C MET A 284 13.72 9.49 -7.69
N ARG A 285 14.51 10.56 -7.51
CA ARG A 285 15.13 11.31 -8.62
C ARG A 285 16.36 10.62 -9.20
N ALA A 286 17.06 9.80 -8.42
CA ALA A 286 18.28 9.12 -8.86
C ALA A 286 18.02 7.84 -9.68
N TYR A 287 16.86 7.21 -9.50
CA TYR A 287 16.51 5.95 -10.17
C TYR A 287 15.70 6.16 -11.46
N PRO A 288 15.73 5.18 -12.39
CA PRO A 288 15.03 5.30 -13.67
C PRO A 288 13.51 5.35 -13.49
N VAL A 289 12.86 6.17 -14.33
CA VAL A 289 11.41 6.28 -14.43
C VAL A 289 10.84 5.18 -15.35
N SER A 290 9.62 4.74 -15.07
CA SER A 290 8.94 3.73 -15.88
C SER A 290 8.42 4.35 -17.17
N LEU A 291 8.88 3.88 -18.34
CA LEU A 291 8.39 4.34 -19.65
C LEU A 291 6.93 3.94 -19.90
N ALA A 292 6.46 2.89 -19.22
CA ALA A 292 5.06 2.47 -19.25
C ALA A 292 4.22 3.18 -18.17
N GLU A 293 4.83 4.02 -17.34
CA GLU A 293 4.17 4.72 -16.22
C GLU A 293 3.48 3.79 -15.21
N ILE A 294 4.04 2.58 -15.09
CA ILE A 294 3.62 1.58 -14.13
C ILE A 294 4.62 1.59 -12.97
N TYR A 295 4.13 1.84 -11.77
CA TYR A 295 4.91 1.89 -10.53
C TYR A 295 4.30 0.99 -9.46
N ALA A 296 5.16 0.43 -8.61
CA ALA A 296 4.73 -0.34 -7.45
C ALA A 296 5.49 0.14 -6.21
N PHE A 297 4.76 0.28 -5.11
CA PHE A 297 5.28 0.67 -3.82
C PHE A 297 4.81 -0.29 -2.73
N VAL A 298 5.62 -0.49 -1.71
CA VAL A 298 5.22 -1.20 -0.49
C VAL A 298 5.07 -0.18 0.64
N TRP A 299 3.94 -0.23 1.34
CA TRP A 299 3.71 0.52 2.57
C TRP A 299 4.18 -0.29 3.77
N TRP A 300 5.00 0.36 4.59
CA TRP A 300 5.60 -0.22 5.77
C TRP A 300 5.08 0.49 7.02
N ALA A 301 4.48 -0.26 7.93
CA ALA A 301 3.94 0.24 9.19
C ALA A 301 4.83 -0.20 10.37
N PRO A 302 5.12 0.66 11.35
CA PRO A 302 5.90 0.27 12.52
C PRO A 302 5.09 -0.66 13.41
N VAL A 303 5.74 -1.70 13.91
CA VAL A 303 5.17 -2.69 14.81
C VAL A 303 6.13 -2.96 15.97
N GLY A 304 5.55 -3.36 17.09
CA GLY A 304 6.26 -3.85 18.25
C GLY A 304 5.59 -5.09 18.80
N CYS A 305 6.36 -6.13 19.10
CA CYS A 305 5.85 -7.36 19.69
C CYS A 305 6.88 -7.96 20.65
N CYS A 306 6.45 -8.93 21.44
CA CYS A 306 7.33 -9.71 22.29
C CYS A 306 7.55 -11.09 21.69
N LYS A 307 8.82 -11.46 21.50
CA LYS A 307 9.22 -12.76 20.95
C LYS A 307 10.19 -13.47 21.86
N THR A 308 10.17 -14.78 21.83
CA THR A 308 11.17 -15.59 22.55
C THR A 308 12.54 -15.46 21.91
N TYR A 309 13.61 -15.67 22.69
CA TYR A 309 14.98 -15.67 22.17
C TYR A 309 15.15 -16.64 20.97
N ASP A 310 14.51 -17.82 21.04
CA ASP A 310 14.58 -18.83 19.98
C ASP A 310 13.86 -18.40 18.69
N GLU A 311 12.77 -17.63 18.78
CA GLU A 311 12.11 -17.08 17.58
C GLU A 311 12.94 -15.97 16.91
N VAL A 312 13.72 -15.21 17.70
CA VAL A 312 14.57 -14.13 17.17
C VAL A 312 15.84 -14.71 16.53
N MET A 313 16.49 -15.67 17.19
CA MET A 313 17.82 -16.17 16.80
C MET A 313 17.78 -17.53 16.09
N GLY A 314 16.69 -18.29 16.23
CA GLY A 314 16.54 -19.64 15.69
C GLY A 314 16.13 -19.68 14.22
N MET A 315 15.87 -20.91 13.76
CA MET A 315 15.31 -21.17 12.43
C MET A 315 13.79 -21.16 12.48
N CYS A 316 13.17 -20.41 11.58
CA CYS A 316 11.73 -20.40 11.40
C CYS A 316 11.23 -21.68 10.70
N GLU A 317 10.05 -22.13 11.09
CA GLU A 317 9.28 -23.06 10.27
C GLU A 317 8.55 -22.27 9.16
N PRO A 318 8.63 -22.69 7.90
CA PRO A 318 8.00 -21.99 6.77
C PRO A 318 6.48 -22.03 6.90
N ASN A 319 5.82 -20.87 6.85
CA ASN A 319 4.37 -20.78 6.85
C ASN A 319 3.85 -20.58 5.42
N MET A 320 3.72 -21.68 4.67
CA MET A 320 3.12 -21.66 3.33
C MET A 320 1.61 -21.93 3.36
N THR A 321 0.87 -21.22 4.20
CA THR A 321 -0.58 -21.33 4.30
C THR A 321 -1.26 -20.47 3.23
N CYS A 322 -1.39 -21.10 2.08
CA CYS A 322 -2.39 -20.74 1.09
C CYS A 322 -3.23 -22.00 0.96
N GLN A 323 -4.24 -22.14 1.83
CA GLN A 323 -5.21 -23.25 1.85
C GLN A 323 -6.47 -22.81 1.14
#